data_AF-A0A1C0S8S4-F1
#
_entry.id   AF-A0A1C0S8S4-F1
#
_cell.length_a   1.000
_cell.length_b   1.000
_cell.length_c   1.000
_cell.angle_alpha   90.00
_cell.angle_beta   90.00
_cell.angle_gamma   90.00
#
_symmetry.space_group_name_H-M   'P 1'
#
loop_
_entity.id
_entity.type
_entity.pdbx_description
1 polymer ?
#
loop_
_entity_poly.entity_id
_entity_poly.type
_entity_poly.pdbx_seq_one_letter_code
_entity_poly.pdbx_strand_id
1 'polypeptide(L)' 'MPVRRRANKRATDGSAWDEIFVYSFDMLNRAHAGGIVLNDKLEPDINEARAAWRRYGAAFLLRHDGGECWALDEFGKP' A
#
# COMPACT_ATOMS: atom_id res chain seq x y z
N MET A 1 27.04 15.09 4.75
CA MET A 1 26.78 13.72 5.27
C MET A 1 25.88 12.99 4.27
N PRO A 2 26.31 11.91 3.60
CA PRO A 2 25.44 11.18 2.70
C PRO A 2 24.62 10.16 3.49
N VAL A 3 23.31 10.39 3.59
CA VAL A 3 22.39 9.44 4.24
C VAL A 3 22.28 8.21 3.34
N ARG A 4 22.86 7.09 3.78
CA ARG A 4 22.73 5.79 3.09
C ARG A 4 21.24 5.43 3.04
N ARG A 5 20.62 5.50 1.85
CA ARG A 5 19.29 4.94 1.60
C ARG A 5 19.34 3.44 1.88
N ARG A 6 18.81 3.00 3.03
CA ARG A 6 18.56 1.58 3.27
C ARG A 6 17.60 1.11 2.19
N ALA A 7 18.06 0.23 1.32
CA ALA A 7 17.18 -0.52 0.42
C ALA A 7 16.16 -1.26 1.31
N ASN A 8 14.93 -0.74 1.34
CA ASN A 8 13.91 -1.19 2.25
C ASN A 8 13.39 -2.54 1.74
N LYS A 9 13.88 -3.65 2.32
CA LYS A 9 13.36 -5.01 2.09
C LYS A 9 11.83 -5.13 2.29
N ARG A 10 11.20 -4.13 2.92
CA ARG A 10 9.75 -3.99 3.13
C ARG A 10 8.96 -3.57 1.89
N ALA A 11 9.60 -3.08 0.83
CA ALA A 11 8.87 -2.73 -0.40
C ALA A 11 8.43 -3.97 -1.19
N THR A 12 9.12 -5.10 -1.02
CA THR A 12 8.92 -6.32 -1.83
C THR A 12 7.77 -7.23 -1.36
N ASP A 13 7.30 -7.10 -0.12
CA ASP A 13 6.22 -7.94 0.41
C ASP A 13 4.82 -7.27 0.34
N GLY A 14 4.75 -6.06 -0.21
CA GLY A 14 3.51 -5.30 -0.28
C GLY A 14 3.07 -4.67 1.05
N SER A 15 3.80 -4.85 2.15
CA SER A 15 3.43 -4.32 3.48
C SER A 15 3.36 -2.78 3.52
N ALA A 16 4.08 -2.11 2.63
CA ALA A 16 3.99 -0.66 2.46
C ALA A 16 2.61 -0.18 1.97
N TRP A 17 1.83 -1.06 1.35
CA TRP A 17 0.48 -0.77 0.84
C TRP A 17 -0.64 -1.10 1.83
N ASP A 18 -0.36 -1.77 2.95
CA ASP A 18 -1.38 -2.26 3.87
C ASP A 18 -2.33 -1.13 4.36
N GLU A 19 -1.79 0.04 4.75
CA GLU A 19 -2.61 1.19 5.19
C GLU A 19 -3.50 1.75 4.09
N ILE A 20 -2.95 1.84 2.87
CA ILE A 20 -3.68 2.30 1.69
C ILE A 20 -4.82 1.33 1.37
N PHE A 21 -4.59 0.03 1.47
CA PHE A 21 -5.63 -0.96 1.18
C PHE A 21 -6.78 -0.89 2.17
N VAL A 22 -6.52 -0.56 3.43
CA VAL A 22 -7.55 -0.38 4.45
C VAL A 22 -8.27 0.95 4.29
N TYR A 23 -7.53 2.05 4.16
CA TYR A 23 -8.05 3.40 4.37
C TYR A 23 -8.06 4.31 3.13
N SER A 24 -7.44 3.91 2.02
CA SER A 24 -7.17 4.71 0.81
C SER A 24 -5.99 5.69 0.88
N PHE A 25 -5.46 5.97 2.07
CA PHE A 25 -4.34 6.91 2.27
C PHE A 25 -3.31 6.40 3.28
N ASP A 26 -2.09 6.91 3.21
CA ASP A 26 -0.96 6.48 4.04
C ASP A 26 -0.89 7.23 5.39
N MET A 27 -1.70 6.80 6.36
CA MET A 27 -1.70 7.41 7.70
C MET A 27 -0.38 7.27 8.46
N LEU A 28 0.37 6.19 8.21
CA LEU A 28 1.55 5.84 9.00
C LEU A 28 2.87 6.16 8.27
N ASN A 29 2.83 6.88 7.16
CA ASN A 29 3.98 7.17 6.29
C ASN A 29 4.72 5.89 5.84
N ARG A 30 4.05 4.73 5.83
CA ARG A 30 4.64 3.43 5.47
C ARG A 30 4.81 3.32 3.98
N ALA A 31 3.84 3.81 3.21
CA ALA A 31 3.92 3.84 1.76
C ALA A 31 5.02 4.82 1.31
N HIS A 32 5.06 6.02 1.90
CA HIS A 32 6.12 6.98 1.67
C HIS A 32 7.51 6.42 2.04
N ALA A 33 7.65 5.76 3.20
CA ALA A 33 8.90 5.10 3.59
C ALA A 33 9.27 3.90 2.69
N GLY A 34 8.27 3.28 2.05
CA GLY A 34 8.41 2.25 1.03
C GLY A 34 8.82 2.79 -0.34
N GLY A 35 8.82 4.12 -0.52
CA GLY A 35 9.15 4.78 -1.79
C GLY A 35 7.97 4.90 -2.75
N ILE A 36 6.74 4.72 -2.27
CA ILE A 36 5.51 4.93 -3.05
C ILE A 36 5.28 6.44 -3.18
N VAL A 37 4.92 6.88 -4.37
CA VAL A 37 4.63 8.29 -4.65
C VAL A 37 3.20 8.59 -4.20
N LEU A 38 3.04 9.59 -3.35
CA LEU A 38 1.75 10.04 -2.83
C LEU A 38 1.52 11.51 -3.19
N ASN A 39 0.26 11.91 -3.24
CA ASN A 39 -0.15 13.30 -3.39
C ASN A 39 -0.05 14.07 -2.05
N ASP A 40 -0.39 15.36 -2.07
CA ASP A 40 -0.39 16.22 -0.87
C ASP A 40 -1.39 15.77 0.23
N LYS A 41 -2.30 14.85 -0.11
CA LYS A 41 -3.27 14.24 0.82
C LYS A 41 -2.83 12.86 1.31
N LEU A 42 -1.61 12.42 0.99
CA LEU A 42 -1.08 11.09 1.32
C LEU A 42 -1.81 9.94 0.63
N GLU A 43 -2.49 10.22 -0.49
CA GLU A 43 -3.15 9.22 -1.31
C GLU A 43 -2.23 8.83 -2.48
N PRO A 44 -2.13 7.53 -2.84
CA PRO A 44 -1.42 7.10 -4.04
C PRO A 44 -2.23 7.43 -5.30
N ASP A 45 -1.58 7.34 -6.47
CA ASP A 45 -2.33 7.29 -7.73
C ASP A 45 -3.26 6.06 -7.75
N ILE A 46 -4.49 6.25 -8.22
CA ILE A 46 -5.51 5.20 -8.20
C ILE A 46 -5.16 4.00 -9.10
N ASN A 47 -4.44 4.24 -10.21
CA ASN A 47 -3.99 3.14 -11.07
C ASN A 47 -2.82 2.39 -10.44
N GLU A 48 -1.94 3.09 -9.72
CA GLU A 48 -0.85 2.47 -8.97
C GLU A 48 -1.41 1.63 -7.81
N ALA A 49 -2.37 2.16 -7.05
CA ALA A 49 -3.06 1.44 -5.99
C ALA A 49 -3.78 0.18 -6.53
N ARG A 50 -4.46 0.29 -7.67
CA ARG A 50 -5.09 -0.87 -8.34
C ARG A 50 -4.05 -1.91 -8.79
N ALA A 51 -2.92 -1.47 -9.34
CA ALA A 51 -1.86 -2.38 -9.77
C ALA A 51 -1.21 -3.08 -8.57
N ALA A 52 -1.01 -2.37 -7.46
CA ALA A 52 -0.53 -2.93 -6.22
C ALA A 52 -1.56 -3.91 -5.62
N TRP A 53 -2.85 -3.58 -5.65
CA TRP A 53 -3.92 -4.45 -5.18
C TRP A 53 -3.96 -5.78 -5.93
N ARG A 54 -3.85 -5.76 -7.27
CA ARG A 54 -3.75 -7.01 -8.06
C ARG A 54 -2.52 -7.87 -7.73
N ARG A 55 -1.43 -7.26 -7.26
CA ARG A 55 -0.18 -7.97 -6.96
C ARG A 55 -0.11 -8.49 -5.53
N TYR A 56 -0.60 -7.70 -4.58
CA TYR A 56 -0.41 -7.94 -3.14
C TYR A 56 -1.72 -8.14 -2.37
N GLY A 57 -2.86 -7.80 -2.97
CA GLY A 57 -4.17 -7.83 -2.33
C GLY A 57 -4.57 -9.22 -1.86
N ALA A 58 -4.26 -10.28 -2.62
CA ALA A 58 -4.54 -11.66 -2.19
C ALA A 58 -3.76 -12.02 -0.91
N ALA A 59 -2.47 -11.68 -0.85
CA ALA A 59 -1.63 -11.91 0.34
C ALA A 59 -2.03 -11.00 1.52
N PHE A 60 -2.56 -9.80 1.22
CA PHE A 60 -3.15 -8.92 2.22
C PHE A 60 -4.43 -9.52 2.82
N LEU A 61 -5.38 -9.97 1.99
CA LEU A 61 -6.65 -10.56 2.44
C LEU A 61 -6.47 -11.85 3.26
N LEU A 62 -5.43 -12.64 2.99
CA LEU A 62 -5.09 -13.80 3.82
C LEU A 62 -4.62 -13.43 5.23
N ARG A 63 -4.04 -12.23 5.40
CA ARG A 63 -3.60 -11.70 6.69
C ARG A 63 -4.69 -10.86 7.37
N HIS A 64 -5.56 -10.24 6.57
CA HIS A 64 -6.63 -9.36 7.01
C HIS A 64 -7.94 -10.15 7.11
N ASP A 65 -8.18 -10.70 8.29
CA ASP A 65 -9.23 -11.69 8.64
C ASP A 65 -10.65 -11.07 8.68
N GLY A 66 -11.01 -10.31 7.65
CA GLY A 66 -12.26 -9.54 7.58
C GLY A 66 -12.25 -8.61 6.38
N GLY A 67 -12.95 -9.01 5.33
CA GLY A 67 -12.98 -8.39 4.01
C GLY A 67 -13.74 -7.07 3.92
N GLU A 68 -13.57 -6.17 4.87
CA GLU A 68 -14.01 -4.77 4.75
C GLU A 68 -12.75 -3.90 4.71
N CYS A 69 -12.24 -3.67 3.51
CA CYS A 69 -11.16 -2.74 3.27
C CYS A 69 -11.48 -1.93 2.03
N TRP A 70 -11.07 -0.65 2.04
CA TRP A 70 -11.36 0.27 0.93
C TRP A 70 -10.97 -0.32 -0.43
N ALA A 71 -9.81 -0.97 -0.53
CA ALA A 71 -9.37 -1.55 -1.80
C ALA A 71 -10.27 -2.68 -2.31
N LEU A 72 -10.92 -3.44 -1.41
CA LEU A 72 -11.88 -4.46 -1.81
C LEU A 72 -13.20 -3.82 -2.30
N ASP A 73 -13.65 -2.75 -1.66
CA ASP A 73 -14.86 -2.03 -2.08
C ASP A 73 -14.65 -1.28 -3.41
N GLU A 74 -13.49 -0.64 -3.56
CA GLU A 74 -13.16 0.19 -4.73
C GLU A 74 -12.75 -0.63 -5.95
N PHE A 75 -11.95 -1.69 -5.74
CA PHE A 75 -11.38 -2.47 -6.84
C PHE A 75 -11.95 -3.89 -6.97
N GLY A 76 -12.70 -4.37 -5.98
CA GLY A 76 -13.17 -5.75 -5.92
C GLY A 76 -12.09 -6.73 -5.48
N LYS A 77 -12.36 -8.03 -5.64
CA LYS A 77 -11.38 -9.08 -5.31
C LYS A 77 -10.15 -8.96 -6.24
N PRO A 78 -8.92 -9.00 -5.68
CA PRO A 78 -7.67 -8.80 -6.41
C PRO A 78 -7.36 -9.93 -7.39
#